data_AF-A0A7J8NS93-F1
#
_entry.id   AF-A0A7J8NS93-F1
#
_cell.length_a   1.000
_cell.length_b   1.000
_cell.length_c   1.000
_cell.angle_alpha   90.00
_cell.angle_beta   90.00
_cell.angle_gamma   90.00
#
_symmetry.space_group_name_H-M   'P 1'
#
loop_
_entity.id
_entity.type
_entity.pdbx_description
1 polymer ?
#
loop_
_entity_poly.entity_id
_entity_poly.type
_entity_poly.pdbx_seq_one_letter_code
_entity_poly.pdbx_strand_id
1 'polypeptide(L)'
;MRNPLSRHSNRVFNDSKWIIPFLASLLVSITLIFSAIFGVFKAPYDRYHHQLPFDIISFAKTEVSNGYFVESSLNKVLNTNSSSFEPPRLAYLISGTKGDSHRMMRTLQVIYHPRNQYVLHLDLEAPPRERLELANAVKNNPTFAVVENVRVMAQSNLVTYKGPTMIASTLQAIAILLKESLDWDWFINLSASDYPLVTQD
;
A
#
# COMPACT_ATOMS: atom_id res chain seq x y z
N MET A 1 0.02 20.79 79.91
CA MET A 1 -1.42 20.61 79.64
C MET A 1 -1.68 20.85 78.15
N ARG A 2 -2.19 19.82 77.46
CA ARG A 2 -3.03 19.80 76.23
C ARG A 2 -2.48 20.44 74.92
N ASN A 3 -2.31 19.58 73.90
CA ASN A 3 -2.29 19.93 72.47
C ASN A 3 -3.67 20.42 71.99
N PRO A 4 -3.78 21.02 70.78
CA PRO A 4 -4.44 20.24 69.73
C PRO A 4 -3.91 20.42 68.29
N LEU A 5 -3.69 19.28 67.64
CA LEU A 5 -4.11 18.88 66.28
C LEU A 5 -4.26 19.98 65.20
N SER A 6 -3.30 20.03 64.27
CA SER A 6 -3.48 20.60 62.94
C SER A 6 -4.23 19.59 62.04
N ARG A 7 -5.41 19.99 61.55
CA ARG A 7 -6.17 19.25 60.53
C ARG A 7 -5.61 19.58 59.15
N HIS A 8 -5.11 18.57 58.42
CA HIS A 8 -4.89 18.68 56.97
C HIS A 8 -6.25 18.66 56.25
N SER A 9 -6.54 19.74 55.54
CA SER A 9 -7.67 19.83 54.60
C SER A 9 -7.23 19.16 53.29
N ASN A 10 -7.76 17.97 53.01
CA ASN A 10 -7.67 17.36 51.68
C ASN A 10 -8.62 18.10 50.74
N ARG A 11 -8.06 19.05 49.97
CA ARG A 11 -8.77 19.72 48.89
C ARG A 11 -8.82 18.74 47.71
N VAL A 12 -9.96 18.06 47.56
CA VAL A 12 -10.24 17.22 46.38
C VAL A 12 -10.27 18.13 45.16
N PHE A 13 -9.22 18.06 44.33
CA PHE A 13 -9.22 18.69 43.01
C PHE A 13 -10.31 18.05 42.16
N ASN A 14 -11.31 18.83 41.78
CA ASN A 14 -12.39 18.37 40.93
C ASN A 14 -11.94 18.47 39.45
N ASP A 15 -11.31 17.42 38.93
CA ASP A 15 -10.79 17.29 37.55
C ASP A 15 -11.88 16.98 36.50
N SER A 16 -13.15 17.23 36.82
CA SER A 16 -14.29 16.91 35.96
C SER A 16 -14.45 17.83 34.74
N LYS A 17 -13.62 18.88 34.61
CA LYS A 17 -13.73 19.87 33.51
C LYS A 17 -13.34 19.30 32.14
N TRP A 18 -12.47 18.28 32.10
CA TRP A 18 -12.07 17.60 30.85
C TRP A 18 -12.98 16.43 30.47
N ILE A 19 -13.81 15.98 31.40
CA ILE A 19 -14.72 14.85 31.18
C ILE A 19 -15.80 15.23 30.16
N ILE A 20 -16.29 16.47 30.18
CA ILE A 20 -17.32 16.97 29.27
C ILE A 20 -16.85 16.99 27.81
N PRO A 21 -15.71 17.61 27.43
CA PRO A 21 -15.24 17.59 26.04
C PRO A 21 -14.85 16.19 25.58
N PHE A 22 -14.31 15.35 26.47
CA PHE A 22 -14.00 13.95 26.17
C PHE A 22 -15.25 13.13 25.85
N LEU A 23 -16.30 13.21 26.69
CA LEU A 23 -17.56 12.52 26.45
C LEU A 23 -18.27 13.02 25.20
N ALA A 24 -18.24 14.33 24.93
CA ALA A 24 -18.81 14.89 23.71
C ALA A 24 -18.10 14.34 22.46
N SER A 25 -16.77 14.31 22.46
CA SER A 25 -15.98 13.73 21.36
C SER A 25 -16.24 12.22 21.20
N LEU A 26 -16.36 11.49 22.30
CA LEU A 26 -16.62 10.05 22.28
C LEU A 26 -18.01 9.75 21.69
N LEU A 27 -19.02 10.54 22.08
CA LEU A 27 -20.39 10.38 21.61
C LEU A 27 -20.50 10.67 20.10
N VAL A 28 -19.83 11.74 19.62
CA VAL A 28 -19.73 12.05 18.18
C VAL A 28 -19.05 10.91 17.42
N SER A 29 -17.92 10.39 17.93
CA SER A 29 -17.21 9.27 17.30
C SER A 29 -18.08 8.01 17.20
N ILE A 30 -18.77 7.63 18.29
CA ILE A 30 -19.69 6.50 18.31
C ILE A 30 -20.81 6.70 17.29
N THR A 31 -21.42 7.88 17.22
CA THR A 31 -22.49 8.16 16.25
C THR A 31 -22.01 8.05 14.80
N LEU A 32 -20.79 8.51 14.49
CA LEU A 32 -20.20 8.37 13.15
C LEU A 32 -19.95 6.91 12.79
N ILE A 33 -19.40 6.12 13.72
CA ILE A 33 -19.16 4.68 13.53
C ILE A 33 -20.48 3.94 13.30
N PHE A 34 -21.49 4.20 14.12
CA PHE A 34 -22.82 3.59 13.94
C PHE A 34 -23.46 4.01 12.61
N SER A 35 -23.33 5.28 12.19
CA SER A 35 -23.86 5.74 10.90
C SER A 35 -23.17 5.08 9.70
N ALA A 36 -21.88 4.75 9.82
CA ALA A 36 -21.11 4.03 8.82
C ALA A 36 -21.51 2.54 8.74
N ILE A 37 -21.75 1.91 9.89
CA ILE A 37 -22.18 0.49 9.96
C ILE A 37 -23.63 0.34 9.45
N PHE A 38 -24.53 1.24 9.84
CA PHE A 38 -25.94 1.21 9.44
C PHE A 38 -26.22 1.87 8.08
N GLY A 39 -25.20 2.43 7.43
CA GLY A 39 -25.25 2.83 6.02
C GLY A 39 -26.22 3.98 5.70
N VAL A 40 -26.45 4.91 6.64
CA VAL A 40 -27.41 6.03 6.48
C VAL A 40 -26.98 7.00 5.35
N PHE A 41 -25.70 6.99 4.96
CA PHE A 41 -25.15 7.78 3.85
C PHE A 41 -25.01 7.00 2.53
N LYS A 42 -25.90 6.04 2.23
CA LYS A 42 -25.99 5.51 0.87
C LYS A 42 -26.68 6.53 -0.04
N ALA A 43 -25.88 7.22 -0.87
CA ALA A 43 -26.40 8.04 -1.95
C ALA A 43 -27.22 7.18 -2.94
N PRO A 44 -28.37 7.67 -3.44
CA PRO A 44 -29.17 6.94 -4.41
C PRO A 44 -28.55 7.14 -5.79
N TYR A 45 -27.57 6.30 -6.13
CA TYR A 45 -27.23 6.05 -7.53
C TYR A 45 -27.40 4.56 -7.78
N ASP A 46 -28.62 4.23 -8.21
CA ASP A 46 -28.95 2.93 -8.74
C ASP A 46 -28.51 2.86 -10.22
N ARG A 47 -28.15 1.63 -10.64
CA ARG A 47 -28.13 1.15 -12.02
C ARG A 47 -26.96 1.58 -12.93
N TYR A 48 -25.82 0.92 -12.77
CA TYR A 48 -25.11 0.20 -13.85
C TYR A 48 -24.08 -0.76 -13.22
N HIS A 49 -24.32 -2.06 -13.37
CA HIS A 49 -23.38 -3.10 -12.98
C HIS A 49 -22.10 -2.98 -13.82
N HIS A 50 -20.99 -2.60 -13.19
CA HIS A 50 -19.64 -3.01 -13.58
C HIS A 50 -18.96 -3.54 -12.31
N GLN A 51 -18.60 -4.82 -12.34
CA GLN A 51 -17.94 -5.52 -11.25
C GLN A 51 -16.64 -4.80 -10.86
N LEU A 52 -16.60 -4.27 -9.65
CA LEU A 52 -15.35 -3.93 -8.97
C LEU A 52 -14.86 -5.21 -8.26
N PRO A 53 -13.61 -5.67 -8.45
CA PRO A 53 -13.11 -6.93 -7.88
C PRO A 53 -12.70 -6.81 -6.40
N PHE A 54 -13.18 -5.79 -5.68
CA PHE A 54 -12.86 -5.59 -4.28
C PHE A 54 -14.14 -5.71 -3.44
N ASP A 55 -14.62 -6.94 -3.29
CA ASP A 55 -15.57 -7.26 -2.24
C ASP A 55 -14.89 -7.04 -0.89
N ILE A 56 -15.32 -5.97 -0.24
CA ILE A 56 -15.16 -5.73 1.20
C ILE A 56 -15.57 -7.03 1.90
N ILE A 57 -14.62 -7.67 2.59
CA ILE A 57 -14.82 -8.90 3.35
C ILE A 57 -15.94 -8.65 4.36
N SER A 58 -17.16 -9.06 4.00
CA SER A 58 -18.29 -9.13 4.91
C SER A 58 -18.03 -10.31 5.84
N PHE A 59 -17.48 -10.02 7.02
CA PHE A 59 -17.25 -10.98 8.11
C PHE A 59 -18.54 -11.57 8.72
N ALA A 60 -19.68 -11.46 8.04
CA ALA A 60 -20.97 -11.94 8.50
C ALA A 60 -21.58 -12.94 7.51
N LYS A 61 -20.89 -14.07 7.30
CA LYS A 61 -21.57 -15.33 6.95
C LYS A 61 -20.74 -16.52 7.44
N THR A 62 -21.09 -16.98 8.63
CA THR A 62 -20.70 -18.27 9.18
C THR A 62 -21.28 -19.37 8.29
N GLU A 63 -20.46 -20.33 7.84
CA GLU A 63 -20.71 -21.78 7.99
C GLU A 63 -19.55 -22.61 7.40
N VAL A 64 -18.81 -23.23 8.34
CA VAL A 64 -18.20 -24.57 8.29
C VAL A 64 -17.15 -24.90 7.21
N SER A 65 -15.89 -24.82 7.65
CA SER A 65 -14.80 -25.78 7.39
C SER A 65 -14.50 -26.23 5.94
N ASN A 66 -13.61 -25.51 5.26
CA ASN A 66 -12.40 -26.02 4.58
C ASN A 66 -11.70 -24.92 3.75
N GLY A 67 -11.57 -23.70 4.31
CA GLY A 67 -11.26 -22.48 3.56
C GLY A 67 -9.82 -21.95 3.68
N TYR A 68 -8.80 -22.80 3.89
CA TYR A 68 -7.41 -22.33 3.98
C TYR A 68 -6.59 -22.53 2.70
N PHE A 69 -7.17 -23.10 1.64
CA PHE A 69 -6.42 -23.40 0.43
C PHE A 69 -7.16 -22.90 -0.82
N VAL A 70 -6.51 -21.97 -1.52
CA VAL A 70 -7.05 -21.21 -2.67
C VAL A 70 -7.14 -22.06 -3.95
N GLU A 71 -6.54 -23.25 -3.93
CA GLU A 71 -6.39 -24.16 -5.07
C GLU A 71 -7.71 -24.62 -5.68
N SER A 72 -8.73 -24.84 -4.85
CA SER A 72 -10.06 -25.26 -5.33
C SER A 72 -10.75 -24.14 -6.15
N SER A 73 -10.52 -22.89 -5.77
CA SER A 73 -10.95 -21.71 -6.52
C SER A 73 -10.14 -21.54 -7.82
N LEU A 74 -8.82 -21.78 -7.78
CA LEU A 74 -7.96 -21.74 -8.97
C LEU A 74 -8.36 -22.80 -10.00
N ASN A 75 -8.57 -24.04 -9.57
CA ASN A 75 -8.99 -25.14 -10.45
C ASN A 75 -10.37 -24.87 -11.09
N LYS A 76 -11.27 -24.19 -10.37
CA LYS A 76 -12.57 -23.79 -10.91
C LYS A 76 -12.44 -22.74 -12.01
N VAL A 77 -11.56 -21.74 -11.83
CA VAL A 77 -11.29 -20.69 -12.83
C VAL A 77 -10.59 -21.25 -14.07
N LEU A 78 -9.62 -22.16 -13.88
CA LEU A 78 -8.89 -22.80 -14.98
C LEU A 78 -9.80 -23.65 -15.87
N ASN A 79 -10.81 -24.29 -15.28
CA ASN A 79 -11.73 -25.17 -16.01
C ASN A 79 -12.86 -24.43 -16.74
N THR A 80 -13.12 -23.15 -16.43
CA THR A 80 -14.23 -22.38 -17.05
C THR A 80 -13.80 -21.56 -18.27
N ASN A 81 -12.51 -21.28 -18.46
CA ASN A 81 -12.03 -20.36 -19.49
C ASN A 81 -11.06 -21.04 -20.46
N SER A 82 -11.58 -21.70 -21.50
CA SER A 82 -10.79 -22.11 -22.67
C SER A 82 -10.63 -20.99 -23.71
N SER A 83 -10.92 -19.74 -23.34
CA SER A 83 -10.54 -18.54 -24.10
C SER A 83 -9.06 -18.24 -23.88
N SER A 84 -8.29 -18.11 -24.95
CA SER A 84 -6.86 -17.73 -24.97
C SER A 84 -6.41 -16.95 -23.73
N PHE A 85 -5.72 -17.63 -22.80
CA PHE A 85 -5.18 -16.97 -21.61
C PHE A 85 -4.14 -15.94 -22.05
N GLU A 86 -4.48 -14.67 -21.89
CA GLU A 86 -3.53 -13.59 -22.09
C GLU A 86 -2.46 -13.67 -20.99
N PRO A 87 -1.16 -13.54 -21.30
CA PRO A 87 -0.11 -13.60 -20.28
C PRO A 87 -0.34 -12.55 -19.18
N PRO A 88 -0.07 -12.90 -17.91
CA PRO A 88 -0.30 -12.00 -16.79
C PRO A 88 0.55 -10.73 -16.92
N ARG A 89 0.00 -9.61 -16.46
CA ARG A 89 0.66 -8.32 -16.42
C ARG A 89 1.26 -8.09 -15.04
N LEU A 90 2.53 -7.71 -15.00
CA LEU A 90 3.30 -7.64 -13.77
C LEU A 90 3.55 -6.18 -13.37
N ALA A 91 3.51 -5.91 -12.08
CA ALA A 91 3.84 -4.63 -11.49
C ALA A 91 5.07 -4.79 -10.57
N TYR A 92 6.16 -4.13 -10.93
CA TYR A 92 7.44 -4.24 -10.26
C TYR A 92 7.73 -3.03 -9.38
N LEU A 93 8.21 -3.29 -8.17
CA LEU A 93 8.96 -2.32 -7.39
C LEU A 93 10.44 -2.70 -7.45
N ILE A 94 11.31 -1.78 -7.90
CA ILE A 94 12.76 -1.93 -7.79
C ILE A 94 13.24 -0.93 -6.73
N SER A 95 13.77 -1.43 -5.62
CA SER A 95 14.27 -0.61 -4.50
C SER A 95 15.80 -0.63 -4.46
N GLY A 96 16.40 0.53 -4.21
CA GLY A 96 17.85 0.64 -4.00
C GLY A 96 18.20 1.69 -2.95
N THR A 97 19.47 1.70 -2.58
CA THR A 97 20.05 2.68 -1.67
C THR A 97 21.21 3.43 -2.33
N LYS A 98 22.01 4.17 -1.56
CA LYS A 98 23.16 4.91 -2.05
C LYS A 98 24.07 4.07 -2.95
N GLY A 99 24.29 4.55 -4.19
CA GLY A 99 25.16 3.92 -5.18
C GLY A 99 24.51 2.82 -6.03
N ASP A 100 23.23 2.53 -5.84
CA ASP A 100 22.53 1.46 -6.56
C ASP A 100 21.84 1.91 -7.84
N SER A 101 21.77 3.22 -8.13
CA SER A 101 21.06 3.76 -9.31
C SER A 101 21.37 3.03 -10.62
N HIS A 102 22.65 2.77 -10.91
CA HIS A 102 23.07 2.03 -12.10
C HIS A 102 22.65 0.57 -12.09
N ARG A 103 22.67 -0.09 -10.93
CA ARG A 103 22.24 -1.50 -10.79
C ARG A 103 20.73 -1.62 -10.98
N MET A 104 19.97 -0.71 -10.38
CA MET A 104 18.51 -0.62 -10.57
C MET A 104 18.17 -0.44 -12.06
N MET A 105 18.85 0.47 -12.75
CA MET A 105 18.64 0.71 -14.17
C MET A 105 18.98 -0.52 -15.01
N ARG A 106 20.09 -1.20 -14.69
CA ARG A 106 20.47 -2.47 -15.34
C ARG A 106 19.41 -3.54 -15.13
N THR A 107 18.92 -3.73 -13.90
CA THR A 107 17.87 -4.72 -13.61
C THR A 107 16.60 -4.38 -14.37
N LEU A 108 16.15 -3.12 -14.33
CA LEU A 108 14.98 -2.63 -15.08
C LEU A 108 15.07 -2.99 -16.57
N GLN A 109 16.21 -2.70 -17.21
CA GLN A 109 16.41 -2.96 -18.64
C GLN A 109 16.26 -4.44 -19.01
N VAL A 110 16.65 -5.34 -18.13
CA VAL A 110 16.61 -6.79 -18.39
C VAL A 110 15.21 -7.35 -18.19
N ILE A 111 14.46 -6.82 -17.23
CA ILE A 111 13.08 -7.24 -16.94
C ILE A 111 12.03 -6.39 -17.66
N TYR A 112 12.44 -5.50 -18.57
CA TYR A 112 11.52 -4.56 -19.20
C TYR A 112 10.61 -5.25 -20.22
N HIS A 113 9.31 -5.01 -20.10
CA HIS A 113 8.31 -5.42 -21.06
C HIS A 113 7.19 -4.36 -21.11
N PRO A 114 6.69 -3.97 -22.29
CA PRO A 114 5.74 -2.87 -22.44
C PRO A 114 4.38 -3.09 -21.76
N ARG A 115 4.00 -4.35 -21.50
CA ARG A 115 2.75 -4.71 -20.81
C ARG A 115 2.79 -4.51 -19.29
N ASN A 116 4.00 -4.48 -18.73
CA ASN A 116 4.25 -4.45 -17.29
C ASN A 116 4.42 -3.00 -16.80
N GLN A 117 4.32 -2.81 -15.49
CA GLN A 117 4.50 -1.51 -14.85
C GLN A 117 5.67 -1.53 -13.88
N TYR A 118 6.38 -0.41 -13.77
CA TYR A 118 7.60 -0.33 -12.99
C TYR A 118 7.63 0.93 -12.13
N VAL A 119 7.91 0.74 -10.84
CA VAL A 119 8.20 1.81 -9.90
C VAL A 119 9.61 1.61 -9.34
N LEU A 120 10.43 2.66 -9.44
CA LEU A 120 11.78 2.71 -8.89
C LEU A 120 11.77 3.56 -7.63
N HIS A 121 12.30 3.01 -6.54
CA HIS A 121 12.48 3.71 -5.28
C HIS A 121 13.96 3.73 -4.91
N LEU A 122 14.54 4.94 -4.86
CA LEU A 122 15.87 5.17 -4.32
C LEU A 122 15.71 5.92 -3.00
N ASP A 123 16.20 5.32 -1.92
CA ASP A 123 15.96 5.82 -0.55
C ASP A 123 16.67 7.16 -0.24
N LEU A 124 16.46 7.67 0.98
CA LEU A 124 17.09 8.91 1.44
C LEU A 124 18.58 8.79 1.76
N GLU A 125 19.17 7.60 1.83
CA GLU A 125 20.62 7.45 1.99
C GLU A 125 21.35 7.84 0.69
N ALA A 126 20.70 7.66 -0.45
CA ALA A 126 21.20 8.14 -1.73
C ALA A 126 21.16 9.68 -1.82
N PRO A 127 22.26 10.32 -2.26
CA PRO A 127 22.33 11.77 -2.38
C PRO A 127 21.29 12.29 -3.39
N PRO A 128 20.77 13.53 -3.22
CA PRO A 128 19.78 14.10 -4.13
C PRO A 128 20.21 14.09 -5.60
N ARG A 129 21.52 14.25 -5.85
CA ARG A 129 22.10 14.19 -7.19
C ARG A 129 21.87 12.83 -7.85
N GLU A 130 22.12 11.73 -7.14
CA GLU A 130 21.94 10.38 -7.67
C GLU A 130 20.46 10.09 -7.96
N ARG A 131 19.55 10.53 -7.07
CA ARG A 131 18.10 10.43 -7.30
C ARG A 131 17.66 11.20 -8.55
N LEU A 132 18.19 12.40 -8.75
CA LEU A 132 17.90 13.21 -9.93
C LEU A 132 18.47 12.57 -11.21
N GLU A 133 19.69 12.03 -11.15
CA GLU A 133 20.32 11.31 -12.26
C GLU A 133 19.50 10.08 -12.67
N LEU A 134 19.01 9.29 -11.70
CA LEU A 134 18.11 8.16 -11.96
C LEU A 134 16.81 8.62 -12.63
N ALA A 135 16.16 9.65 -12.10
CA ALA A 135 14.93 10.19 -12.67
C ALA A 135 15.12 10.70 -14.11
N ASN A 136 16.24 11.39 -14.36
CA ASN A 136 16.60 11.85 -15.70
C ASN A 136 16.93 10.69 -16.64
N ALA A 137 17.62 9.65 -16.17
CA ALA A 137 17.95 8.47 -16.97
C ALA A 137 16.70 7.74 -17.43
N VAL A 138 15.70 7.59 -16.55
CA VAL A 138 14.40 7.01 -16.91
C VAL A 138 13.65 7.90 -17.90
N LYS A 139 13.57 9.21 -17.63
CA LYS A 139 12.84 10.17 -18.48
C LYS A 139 13.44 10.31 -19.88
N ASN A 140 14.77 10.25 -19.99
CA ASN A 140 15.49 10.42 -21.25
C ASN A 140 15.60 9.11 -22.06
N ASN A 141 15.15 7.97 -21.51
CA ASN A 141 15.16 6.72 -22.25
C ASN A 141 14.02 6.72 -23.29
N PRO A 142 14.32 6.56 -24.60
CA PRO A 142 13.32 6.67 -25.65
C PRO A 142 12.22 5.61 -25.53
N THR A 143 12.56 4.39 -25.10
CA THR A 143 11.59 3.31 -24.92
C THR A 143 10.61 3.64 -23.80
N PHE A 144 11.14 4.09 -22.65
CA PHE A 144 10.30 4.39 -21.48
C PHE A 144 9.47 5.65 -21.69
N ALA A 145 9.99 6.62 -22.43
CA ALA A 145 9.27 7.85 -22.77
C ALA A 145 8.09 7.60 -23.73
N VAL A 146 8.15 6.57 -24.58
CA VAL A 146 7.05 6.23 -25.50
C VAL A 146 5.95 5.42 -24.81
N VAL A 147 6.33 4.45 -23.97
CA VAL A 147 5.35 3.56 -23.32
C VAL A 147 4.83 4.12 -22.00
N GLU A 148 5.60 4.99 -21.35
CA GLU A 148 5.25 5.69 -20.10
C GLU A 148 4.90 4.76 -18.92
N ASN A 149 5.44 3.53 -18.93
CA ASN A 149 5.16 2.50 -17.91
C ASN A 149 6.22 2.39 -16.80
N VAL A 150 7.17 3.33 -16.74
CA VAL A 150 8.24 3.37 -15.73
C VAL A 150 8.20 4.68 -14.97
N ARG A 151 8.16 4.61 -13.63
CA ARG A 151 8.13 5.79 -12.75
C ARG A 151 9.21 5.71 -11.68
N VAL A 152 9.80 6.86 -11.35
CA VAL A 152 10.65 7.02 -10.16
C VAL A 152 9.83 7.69 -9.06
N MET A 153 9.84 7.11 -7.85
CA MET A 153 9.14 7.70 -6.70
C MET A 153 9.72 9.07 -6.36
N ALA A 154 8.87 10.11 -6.40
CA ALA A 154 9.29 11.48 -6.09
C ALA A 154 9.67 11.66 -4.62
N GLN A 155 8.91 11.01 -3.72
CA GLN A 155 9.21 11.00 -2.30
C GLN A 155 10.13 9.82 -1.99
N SER A 156 11.38 10.13 -1.68
CA SER A 156 12.33 9.17 -1.11
C SER A 156 12.05 9.01 0.38
N ASN A 157 11.89 7.77 0.83
CA ASN A 157 11.79 7.45 2.25
C ASN A 157 13.15 7.03 2.81
N LEU A 158 13.38 7.25 4.10
CA LEU A 158 14.52 6.64 4.78
C LEU A 158 14.15 5.19 5.10
N VAL A 159 14.75 4.25 4.38
CA VAL A 159 14.48 2.83 4.55
C VAL A 159 15.50 2.26 5.53
N THR A 160 15.00 1.67 6.61
CA THR A 160 15.83 0.97 7.58
C THR A 160 15.54 -0.52 7.50
N TYR A 161 16.59 -1.35 7.41
CA TYR A 161 16.44 -2.78 7.11
C TYR A 161 15.51 -3.54 8.08
N LYS A 162 15.51 -3.17 9.37
CA LYS A 162 14.68 -3.80 10.41
C LYS A 162 13.54 -2.91 10.89
N GLY A 163 13.30 -1.80 10.21
CA GLY A 163 12.30 -0.81 10.62
C GLY A 163 11.01 -0.88 9.79
N PRO A 164 9.94 -0.22 10.27
CA PRO A 164 8.65 -0.19 9.57
C PRO A 164 8.73 0.53 8.22
N THR A 165 9.79 1.32 7.98
CA THR A 165 9.92 2.14 6.77
C THR A 165 10.15 1.33 5.51
N MET A 166 10.70 0.12 5.60
CA MET A 166 10.81 -0.80 4.45
C MET A 166 9.43 -1.16 3.92
N ILE A 167 8.53 -1.59 4.80
CA ILE A 167 7.15 -1.96 4.43
C ILE A 167 6.38 -0.72 3.97
N ALA A 168 6.53 0.41 4.67
CA ALA A 168 5.88 1.67 4.29
C ALA A 168 6.27 2.10 2.86
N SER A 169 7.54 1.95 2.48
CA SER A 169 8.01 2.24 1.12
C SER A 169 7.37 1.32 0.08
N THR A 170 7.27 0.02 0.37
CA THR A 170 6.62 -0.94 -0.52
C THR A 170 5.13 -0.62 -0.69
N LEU A 171 4.42 -0.35 0.40
CA LEU A 171 3.00 0.03 0.35
C LEU A 171 2.78 1.33 -0.43
N GLN A 172 3.69 2.30 -0.30
CA GLN A 172 3.63 3.52 -1.09
C GLN A 172 3.81 3.25 -2.59
N ALA A 173 4.74 2.37 -2.97
CA ALA A 173 4.90 1.98 -4.37
C ALA A 173 3.65 1.28 -4.93
N ILE A 174 3.04 0.39 -4.15
CA ILE A 174 1.76 -0.26 -4.52
C ILE A 174 0.66 0.79 -4.70
N ALA A 175 0.55 1.75 -3.78
CA ALA A 175 -0.43 2.84 -3.90
C ALA A 175 -0.22 3.68 -5.16
N ILE A 176 1.04 3.91 -5.57
CA ILE A 176 1.36 4.57 -6.84
C ILE A 176 0.89 3.71 -8.02
N LEU A 177 1.25 2.42 -8.04
CA LEU A 177 0.87 1.50 -9.13
C LEU A 177 -0.66 1.42 -9.29
N LEU A 178 -1.39 1.22 -8.19
CA LEU A 178 -2.87 1.17 -8.17
C LEU A 178 -3.51 2.47 -8.65
N LYS A 179 -2.86 3.62 -8.43
CA LYS A 179 -3.36 4.91 -8.90
C LYS A 179 -3.18 5.07 -10.42
N GLU A 180 -2.14 4.49 -10.99
CA GLU A 180 -1.83 4.61 -12.42
C GLU A 180 -2.58 3.58 -13.27
N SER A 181 -2.72 2.35 -12.81
CA SER A 181 -3.48 1.32 -13.49
C SER A 181 -3.94 0.23 -12.52
N LEU A 182 -5.08 -0.35 -12.84
CA LEU A 182 -5.61 -1.55 -12.19
C LEU A 182 -5.41 -2.80 -13.06
N ASP A 183 -4.73 -2.67 -14.21
CA ASP A 183 -4.63 -3.72 -15.22
C ASP A 183 -3.35 -4.57 -15.06
N TRP A 184 -2.95 -4.82 -13.81
CA TRP A 184 -1.85 -5.74 -13.48
C TRP A 184 -2.36 -6.80 -12.51
N ASP A 185 -1.83 -8.01 -12.66
CA ASP A 185 -2.32 -9.20 -11.95
C ASP A 185 -1.45 -9.54 -10.73
N TRP A 186 -0.14 -9.26 -10.83
CA TRP A 186 0.83 -9.62 -9.80
C TRP A 186 1.77 -8.47 -9.46
N PHE A 187 2.04 -8.31 -8.17
CA PHE A 187 3.05 -7.39 -7.66
C PHE A 187 4.32 -8.14 -7.26
N ILE A 188 5.48 -7.63 -7.67
CA ILE A 188 6.79 -8.22 -7.38
C ILE A 188 7.73 -7.12 -6.86
N ASN A 189 8.25 -7.29 -5.65
CA ASN A 189 9.29 -6.43 -5.10
C ASN A 189 10.68 -6.99 -5.38
N LEU A 190 11.58 -6.14 -5.86
CA LEU A 190 12.97 -6.41 -6.15
C LEU A 190 13.84 -5.35 -5.48
N SER A 191 15.06 -5.75 -5.14
CA SER A 191 16.14 -4.88 -4.72
C SER A 191 17.15 -4.67 -5.85
N ALA A 192 18.05 -3.70 -5.69
CA ALA A 192 19.16 -3.47 -6.62
C ALA A 192 20.20 -4.61 -6.64
N SER A 193 20.12 -5.55 -5.71
CA SER A 193 20.97 -6.75 -5.67
C SER A 193 20.33 -7.95 -6.38
N ASP A 194 19.04 -7.88 -6.72
CA ASP A 194 18.35 -8.95 -7.41
C ASP A 194 18.58 -8.89 -8.92
N TYR A 195 18.62 -10.07 -9.55
CA TYR A 195 18.78 -10.20 -10.99
C TYR A 195 18.04 -11.43 -11.51
N PRO A 196 17.30 -11.33 -12.62
CA PRO A 196 16.57 -12.46 -13.17
C PRO A 196 17.53 -13.54 -13.68
N LEU A 197 17.22 -14.81 -13.40
CA LEU A 197 17.93 -15.98 -13.92
C LEU A 197 17.24 -16.57 -15.17
N VAL A 198 16.02 -16.12 -15.46
CA VAL A 198 15.18 -16.58 -16.56
C VAL A 198 14.61 -15.38 -17.31
N THR A 199 14.26 -15.59 -18.58
CA THR A 199 13.54 -14.61 -19.40
C THR A 199 12.10 -14.46 -18.95
N GLN A 200 11.43 -13.38 -19.37
CA GLN A 200 9.99 -13.20 -19.10
C GLN A 200 9.09 -14.04 -20.03
N ASP A 201 9.63 -14.48 -21.16
CA ASP A 201 8.98 -15.36 -22.13
C ASP A 201 9.28 -16.84 -21.86
#